data_AF-A0AB39IHU9-F1
#
_entry.id   AF-A0AB39IHU9-F1
#
_cell.length_a   1.000
_cell.length_b   1.000
_cell.length_c   1.000
_cell.angle_alpha   90.00
_cell.angle_beta   90.00
_cell.angle_gamma   90.00
#
_symmetry.space_group_name_H-M   'P 1'
#
loop_
_entity.id
_entity.type
_entity.pdbx_description
1 polymer ?
#
loop_
_entity_poly.entity_id
_entity_poly.type
_entity_poly.pdbx_seq_one_letter_code
_entity_poly.pdbx_strand_id
1 'polypeptide(L)' 'MAVAPEAIQTDEHGQPYVFYRPAPDAPVSRVPVTPGRSVVQGVEVQGLQAGYVQVFSR' A
#
# COMPACT_ATOMS: atom_id res chain seq x y z
N MET A 1 4.00 8.11 4.07
CA MET A 1 2.93 7.53 4.92
C MET A 1 3.33 6.11 5.31
N ALA A 2 2.75 5.53 6.36
CA ALA A 2 2.98 4.13 6.71
C ALA A 2 1.74 3.29 6.40
N VAL A 3 1.93 2.06 5.92
CA VAL A 3 0.86 1.08 5.65
C VAL A 3 1.15 -0.22 6.38
N ALA A 4 0.11 -1.03 6.62
CA ALA A 4 0.28 -2.37 7.18
C ALA A 4 1.19 -3.21 6.25
N PRO A 5 2.18 -3.95 6.78
CA PRO A 5 3.09 -4.77 5.97
C PRO A 5 2.35 -5.72 5.02
N GLU A 6 1.26 -6.34 5.49
CA GLU A 6 0.42 -7.27 4.74
C GLU A 6 -0.40 -6.62 3.60
N ALA A 7 -0.46 -5.29 3.55
CA ALA A 7 -1.05 -4.57 2.43
C ALA A 7 -0.08 -4.44 1.24
N ILE A 8 1.24 -4.57 1.48
CA ILE A 8 2.26 -4.51 0.44
C ILE A 8 2.34 -5.88 -0.23
N GLN A 9 1.95 -5.93 -1.49
CA GLN A 9 2.07 -7.10 -2.33
C GLN A 9 3.21 -6.92 -3.33
N THR A 10 3.69 -8.02 -3.86
CA THR A 10 4.71 -8.05 -4.90
C THR A 10 4.11 -8.72 -6.12
N ASP A 11 4.26 -8.11 -7.29
CA ASP A 11 3.82 -8.74 -8.54
C ASP A 11 4.83 -9.76 -9.06
N GLU A 12 4.51 -10.38 -10.19
CA GLU A 12 5.33 -11.43 -10.82
C GLU A 12 6.73 -10.95 -11.24
N HIS A 13 6.94 -9.63 -11.34
CA HIS A 13 8.23 -9.02 -11.67
C HIS A 13 9.02 -8.57 -10.44
N GLY A 14 8.51 -8.81 -9.23
CA GLY A 14 9.15 -8.35 -8.00
C GLY A 14 8.81 -6.90 -7.65
N GLN A 15 7.88 -6.24 -8.35
CA GLN A 15 7.55 -4.85 -8.09
C GLN A 15 6.54 -4.71 -6.95
N PRO A 16 6.84 -3.95 -5.88
CA PRO A 16 5.90 -3.73 -4.79
C PRO A 16 4.72 -2.84 -5.21
N TYR A 17 3.52 -3.20 -4.77
CA TYR A 17 2.31 -2.43 -5.00
C TYR A 17 1.33 -2.59 -3.84
N VAL A 18 0.33 -1.71 -3.79
CA VAL A 18 -0.84 -1.85 -2.92
C VAL A 18 -2.13 -1.70 -3.73
N PHE A 19 -3.24 -2.18 -3.17
CA PHE A 19 -4.58 -1.79 -3.61
C PHE A 19 -5.05 -0.57 -2.81
N TYR A 20 -5.37 0.51 -3.50
CA TYR A 20 -5.61 1.84 -2.91
C TYR A 20 -6.91 2.47 -3.44
N ARG A 21 -7.60 3.22 -2.59
CA ARG A 21 -8.65 4.17 -3.01
C ARG A 21 -8.47 5.52 -2.29
N PRO A 22 -8.58 6.66 -2.98
CA PRO A 22 -8.40 7.98 -2.37
C PRO A 22 -9.55 8.42 -1.46
N ALA A 23 -10.75 7.89 -1.67
CA ALA A 23 -11.95 8.19 -0.89
C ALA A 23 -12.81 6.92 -0.73
N PRO A 24 -13.78 6.88 0.20
CA PRO A 24 -14.60 5.69 0.44
C PRO A 24 -15.32 5.17 -0.80
N ASP A 25 -15.89 6.07 -1.62
CA ASP A 25 -16.67 5.72 -2.81
C ASP A 25 -15.83 5.70 -4.10
N ALA A 26 -14.53 5.95 -4.00
CA ALA A 26 -13.64 5.90 -5.15
C ALA A 26 -13.30 4.44 -5.50
N PRO A 27 -13.11 4.12 -6.79
CA PRO A 27 -12.70 2.79 -7.20
C PRO A 27 -11.34 2.43 -6.62
N VAL A 28 -11.16 1.15 -6.29
CA VAL A 28 -9.86 0.61 -5.89
C VAL A 28 -8.97 0.49 -7.13
N SER A 29 -7.71 0.89 -7.01
CA SER A 29 -6.69 0.79 -8.06
C SER A 29 -5.40 0.20 -7.51
N ARG A 30 -4.66 -0.50 -8.39
CA ARG A 30 -3.32 -0.98 -8.08
C ARG A 30 -2.33 0.17 -8.22
N VAL A 31 -1.61 0.51 -7.15
CA VAL A 31 -0.65 1.62 -7.14
C VAL A 31 0.74 1.06 -6.82
N PRO A 32 1.73 1.23 -7.72
CA PRO A 32 3.12 0.90 -7.43
C PRO A 32 3.64 1.74 -6.26
N VAL A 33 4.40 1.12 -5.36
CA VAL A 33 4.99 1.81 -4.22
C VAL A 33 6.46 1.48 -4.07
N THR A 34 7.19 2.35 -3.40
CA THR A 34 8.54 2.07 -2.92
C THR A 34 8.50 1.94 -1.40
N PRO A 35 8.66 0.72 -0.85
CA PRO A 35 8.77 0.51 0.59
C PRO A 35 10.06 1.16 1.14
N GLY A 36 9.94 1.75 2.32
CA GLY A 36 11.01 2.40 3.08
C GLY A 36 11.27 1.66 4.38
N ARG A 37 11.38 2.42 5.49
CA ARG A 37 11.69 1.85 6.80
C ARG A 37 10.44 1.28 7.47
N SER A 38 10.64 0.24 8.27
CA SER A 38 9.64 -0.21 9.24
C SER A 38 9.60 0.78 10.41
N VAL A 39 8.39 1.21 10.76
CA VAL A 39 8.06 2.11 11.87
C VAL A 39 6.96 1.46 12.73
N VAL A 40 6.65 2.05 13.89
CA VAL A 40 5.63 1.50 14.80
C VAL A 40 4.26 1.36 14.12
N GLN A 41 3.94 2.24 13.17
CA GLN A 41 2.68 2.28 12.44
C GLN A 41 2.62 1.33 11.23
N GLY A 42 3.73 0.66 10.87
CA GLY A 42 3.82 -0.21 9.70
C GLY A 42 5.08 0.04 8.86
N VAL A 43 4.97 -0.05 7.54
CA VAL A 43 6.09 0.20 6.61
C VAL A 43 5.86 1.53 5.90
N GLU A 44 6.85 2.41 5.92
CA GLU A 44 6.80 3.65 5.13
C GLU A 44 6.74 3.34 3.64
N VAL A 45 5.92 4.08 2.91
CA VAL A 45 5.77 3.93 1.45
C VAL A 45 5.77 5.29 0.75
N GLN A 46 6.40 5.31 -0.41
CA GLN A 46 6.37 6.41 -1.38
C GLN A 46 5.43 6.08 -2.54
N GLY A 47 4.89 7.11 -3.21
CA GLY A 47 3.97 6.95 -4.34
C GLY A 47 2.49 6.93 -3.97
N LEU A 48 2.16 7.04 -2.67
CA LEU A 48 0.79 7.10 -2.18
C LEU A 48 0.47 8.44 -1.54
N GLN A 49 -0.75 8.91 -1.82
CA GLN A 49 -1.37 10.04 -1.14
C GLN A 49 -2.23 9.55 0.03
N ALA A 50 -2.74 10.47 0.84
CA ALA A 50 -3.68 10.15 1.90
C ALA A 50 -4.94 9.49 1.32
N GLY A 51 -5.36 8.39 1.95
CA GLY A 51 -6.50 7.60 1.51
C GLY A 51 -6.52 6.25 2.20
N TYR A 52 -7.19 5.28 1.58
CA TYR A 52 -7.40 3.95 2.13
C TYR A 52 -6.60 2.91 1.36
N VAL A 53 -5.98 2.00 2.10
CA VAL A 53 -5.24 0.87 1.56
C VAL A 53 -5.92 -0.42 2.00
N GLN A 54 -6.08 -1.36 1.06
CA GLN A 54 -6.68 -2.65 1.37
C GLN A 54 -5.66 -3.56 2.05
N VAL A 55 -6.06 -4.10 3.20
CA VAL A 55 -5.30 -5.03 4.01
C VAL A 55 -5.83 -6.44 3.76
N PHE A 56 -4.94 -7.38 3.44
CA PHE A 56 -5.30 -8.79 3.27
C PHE A 56 -4.74 -9.56 4.46
N SER A 57 -5.60 -10.08 5.32
CA SER A 57 -5.20 -11.07 6.31
C SER A 57 -5.05 -12.43 5.64
N ARG A 58 -3.96 -13.12 5.93
CA ARG A 58 -3.75 -14.52 5.54
C ARG A 58 -4.73 -15.46 6.25
#